data_AF-A0A2G2Z0Z1-F1
#
_entry.id   AF-A0A2G2Z0Z1-F1
#
_cell.length_a   1.000
_cell.length_b   1.000
_cell.length_c   1.000
_cell.angle_alpha   90.00
_cell.angle_beta   90.00
_cell.angle_gamma   90.00
#
_symmetry.space_group_name_H-M   'P 1'
#
loop_
_entity.id
_entity.type
_entity.pdbx_description
1 polymer ?
#
loop_
_entity_poly.entity_id
_entity_poly.type
_entity_poly.pdbx_seq_one_letter_code
_entity_poly.pdbx_strand_id
1 'polypeptide(L)'
;MVDAAIEYAKTLNVSKDGKDLWVFYVDEATLSNVPYYARPMVGFGATNANIGKKFESWINEGKSPAVSGVLRLYQTLLDLGIKPIFITDTKEEFRQVRMANQKKAGYHSWFKFICQ
;
A
#
# COMPACT_ATOMS: atom_id res chain seq x y z
N MET A 1 11.48 -9.02 7.01
CA MET A 1 11.02 -8.91 5.61
C MET A 1 11.40 -7.56 5.00
N VAL A 2 11.02 -6.42 5.59
CA VAL A 2 11.41 -5.09 5.08
C VAL A 2 12.93 -4.91 5.02
N ASP A 3 13.66 -5.30 6.07
CA ASP A 3 15.13 -5.15 6.09
C ASP A 3 15.80 -5.93 4.95
N ALA A 4 15.40 -7.19 4.75
CA ALA A 4 15.90 -8.00 3.64
C ALA A 4 15.59 -7.39 2.26
N ALA A 5 14.41 -6.80 2.07
CA ALA A 5 14.07 -6.10 0.82
C ALA A 5 14.93 -4.84 0.61
N ILE A 6 15.23 -4.11 1.68
CA ILE A 6 16.12 -2.94 1.64
C ILE A 6 17.56 -3.37 1.31
N GLU A 7 18.05 -4.42 1.95
CA GLU A 7 19.40 -4.97 1.68
C GLU A 7 19.51 -5.43 0.23
N TYR A 8 18.53 -6.18 -0.26
CA TYR A 8 18.49 -6.61 -1.65
C TYR A 8 18.47 -5.42 -2.62
N ALA A 9 17.60 -4.42 -2.39
CA ALA A 9 17.50 -3.24 -3.24
C ALA A 9 18.85 -2.50 -3.36
N LYS A 10 19.63 -2.44 -2.28
CA LYS A 10 20.97 -1.81 -2.28
C LYS A 10 22.02 -2.56 -3.10
N THR A 11 21.80 -3.83 -3.43
CA THR A 11 22.70 -4.63 -4.28
C THR A 11 22.39 -4.50 -5.77
N LEU A 12 21.26 -3.88 -6.14
CA LEU A 12 20.83 -3.79 -7.54
C LEU A 12 21.69 -2.79 -8.32
N ASN A 13 22.07 -3.17 -9.54
CA ASN A 13 22.64 -2.24 -10.50
C ASN A 13 21.53 -1.47 -11.21
N VAL A 14 21.11 -0.34 -10.62
CA VAL A 14 20.01 0.49 -11.13
C VAL A 14 20.48 1.27 -12.35
N SER A 15 19.85 1.02 -13.50
CA SER A 15 20.23 1.62 -14.79
C SER A 15 19.93 3.12 -14.86
N LYS A 16 18.93 3.59 -14.09
CA LYS A 16 18.41 4.97 -14.07
C LYS A 16 17.87 5.44 -15.43
N ASP A 17 17.57 4.52 -16.36
CA ASP A 17 16.89 4.83 -17.62
C ASP A 17 15.38 5.10 -17.46
N GLY A 18 14.91 5.00 -16.21
CA GLY A 18 13.53 5.22 -15.82
C GLY A 18 12.64 4.00 -15.92
N LYS A 19 13.20 2.81 -16.22
CA LYS A 19 12.49 1.51 -16.29
C LYS A 19 12.78 0.58 -15.11
N ASP A 20 13.62 1.00 -14.16
CA ASP A 20 13.79 0.32 -12.89
C ASP A 20 12.55 0.56 -12.02
N LEU A 21 11.70 -0.46 -11.89
CA LEU A 21 10.40 -0.39 -11.24
C LEU A 21 10.33 -1.32 -10.03
N TRP A 22 9.64 -0.89 -8.98
CA TRP A 22 9.31 -1.74 -7.83
C TRP A 22 7.80 -1.75 -7.59
N VAL A 23 7.21 -2.95 -7.55
CA VAL A 23 5.77 -3.11 -7.37
C VAL A 23 5.45 -3.30 -5.89
N PHE A 24 4.56 -2.45 -5.38
CA PHE A 24 3.96 -2.54 -4.07
C PHE A 24 2.50 -2.95 -4.21
N TYR A 25 2.07 -3.93 -3.42
CA TYR A 25 0.66 -4.13 -3.15
C TYR A 25 0.16 -3.08 -2.15
N VAL A 26 -1.09 -2.64 -2.25
CA VAL A 26 -1.64 -1.63 -1.34
C VAL A 26 -2.12 -2.25 -0.03
N ASP A 27 -3.06 -3.18 -0.11
CA ASP A 27 -3.79 -3.72 1.04
C ASP A 27 -2.93 -4.68 1.88
N GLU A 28 -2.85 -4.45 3.19
CA GLU A 28 -1.99 -5.18 4.14
C GLU A 28 -0.47 -5.09 3.88
N ALA A 29 -0.03 -4.38 2.84
CA ALA A 29 1.38 -4.17 2.55
C ALA A 29 1.82 -2.73 2.79
N THR A 30 1.15 -1.73 2.19
CA THR A 30 1.52 -0.31 2.40
C THR A 30 0.50 0.42 3.26
N LEU A 31 -0.77 0.03 3.16
CA LEU A 31 -1.85 0.45 4.03
C LEU A 31 -2.37 -0.76 4.82
N SER A 32 -2.58 -0.59 6.11
CA SER A 32 -3.16 -1.63 6.97
C SER A 32 -4.68 -1.50 7.03
N ASN A 33 -5.39 -2.62 6.95
CA ASN A 33 -6.81 -2.67 7.29
C ASN A 33 -7.08 -3.36 8.63
N VAL A 34 -6.05 -3.57 9.46
CA VAL A 34 -6.20 -4.08 10.83
C VAL A 34 -7.24 -3.28 11.62
N PRO A 35 -7.34 -1.93 11.54
CA PRO A 35 -8.39 -1.21 12.26
C PRO A 35 -9.83 -1.56 11.82
N TYR A 36 -10.03 -1.98 10.57
CA TYR A 36 -11.31 -2.50 10.11
C TYR A 36 -11.59 -3.87 10.71
N TYR A 37 -10.62 -4.78 10.59
CA TYR A 37 -10.76 -6.15 11.08
C TYR A 37 -10.91 -6.20 12.61
N ALA A 38 -10.30 -5.29 13.34
CA ALA A 38 -10.41 -5.17 14.79
C ALA A 38 -11.79 -4.66 15.28
N ARG A 39 -12.67 -4.20 14.39
CA ARG A 39 -14.02 -3.77 14.80
C ARG A 39 -14.80 -4.95 15.40
N PRO A 40 -15.51 -4.78 16.52
CA PRO A 40 -16.27 -5.88 17.14
C PRO A 40 -17.24 -6.58 16.18
N MET A 41 -17.83 -5.84 15.24
CA MET A 41 -18.76 -6.34 14.22
C MET A 41 -18.10 -7.08 13.02
N VAL A 42 -16.76 -7.09 12.97
CA VAL A 42 -15.95 -7.79 11.96
C VAL A 42 -15.18 -8.94 12.62
N GLY A 43 -14.74 -8.75 13.87
CA GLY A 43 -14.21 -9.83 14.72
C GLY A 43 -12.98 -10.49 14.14
N PHE A 44 -12.07 -9.74 13.53
CA PHE A 44 -10.92 -10.24 12.77
C PHE A 44 -11.29 -11.27 11.69
N GLY A 45 -12.48 -11.13 11.10
CA GLY A 45 -13.00 -12.07 10.10
C GLY A 45 -13.81 -13.23 10.68
N ALA A 46 -13.94 -13.33 12.01
CA ALA A 46 -14.72 -14.38 12.66
C ALA A 46 -16.24 -14.20 12.51
N THR A 47 -16.72 -12.97 12.30
CA THR A 47 -18.16 -12.67 12.19
C THR A 47 -18.55 -12.50 10.73
N ASN A 48 -19.05 -13.56 10.11
CA ASN A 48 -19.40 -13.62 8.70
C ASN A 48 -20.88 -13.26 8.44
N ALA A 49 -21.11 -12.19 7.69
CA ALA A 49 -22.33 -12.04 6.89
C ALA A 49 -22.19 -11.01 5.76
N ASN A 50 -21.36 -9.98 5.87
CA ASN A 50 -21.29 -8.87 4.89
C ASN A 50 -19.92 -8.18 4.81
N ILE A 51 -18.82 -8.91 4.98
CA ILE A 51 -17.46 -8.32 5.05
C ILE A 51 -17.12 -7.49 3.81
N GLY A 52 -17.53 -7.90 2.60
CA GLY A 52 -17.24 -7.15 1.36
C GLY A 52 -17.84 -5.74 1.33
N LYS A 53 -19.17 -5.60 1.44
CA LYS A 53 -19.85 -4.29 1.47
C LYS A 53 -19.41 -3.42 2.65
N LYS A 54 -19.17 -4.04 3.81
CA LYS A 54 -18.65 -3.33 4.99
C LYS A 54 -17.21 -2.86 4.79
N PHE A 55 -16.43 -3.59 4.00
CA PHE A 55 -15.05 -3.21 3.67
C PHE A 55 -15.01 -2.04 2.70
N GLU A 56 -15.85 -2.00 1.68
CA GLU A 56 -15.98 -0.82 0.80
C GLU A 56 -16.35 0.44 1.59
N SER A 57 -17.30 0.31 2.53
CA SER A 57 -17.61 1.41 3.46
C SER A 57 -16.40 1.83 4.30
N TRP A 58 -15.55 0.90 4.72
CA TRP A 58 -14.31 1.20 5.44
C TRP A 58 -13.32 1.97 4.56
N ILE A 59 -13.14 1.55 3.30
CA ILE A 59 -12.25 2.25 2.36
C ILE A 59 -12.67 3.71 2.25
N ASN A 60 -13.97 3.97 2.07
CA ASN A 60 -14.54 5.32 1.99
C ASN A 60 -14.29 6.19 3.22
N GLU A 61 -14.04 5.60 4.40
CA GLU A 61 -13.70 6.40 5.58
C GLU A 61 -12.35 7.11 5.45
N GLY A 62 -11.45 6.63 4.57
CA GLY A 62 -10.16 7.28 4.35
C GLY A 62 -9.26 7.24 5.59
N LYS A 63 -9.29 6.13 6.34
CA LYS A 63 -8.61 5.97 7.64
C LYS A 63 -7.61 4.83 7.71
N SER A 64 -7.28 4.18 6.59
CA SER A 64 -6.29 3.10 6.58
C SER A 64 -4.90 3.66 6.95
N PRO A 65 -4.30 3.25 8.08
CA PRO A 65 -2.97 3.71 8.47
C PRO A 65 -1.87 3.06 7.63
N ALA A 66 -0.67 3.64 7.68
CA ALA A 66 0.52 3.07 7.06
C ALA A 66 0.96 1.76 7.74
N VAL A 67 1.58 0.87 6.98
CA VAL A 67 2.42 -0.20 7.54
C VAL A 67 3.82 0.38 7.78
N SER A 68 4.15 0.65 9.04
CA SER A 68 5.29 1.49 9.47
C SER A 68 6.68 1.05 8.98
N GLY A 69 6.88 -0.22 8.58
CA GLY A 69 8.13 -0.68 7.98
C GLY A 69 8.25 -0.39 6.48
N VAL A 70 7.15 -0.40 5.73
CA VAL A 70 7.19 -0.40 4.26
C VAL A 70 7.49 0.99 3.69
N LEU A 71 7.17 2.06 4.43
CA LEU A 71 7.55 3.42 4.06
C LEU A 71 9.08 3.60 3.96
N ARG A 72 9.85 2.93 4.83
CA ARG A 72 11.32 2.98 4.79
C ARG A 72 11.89 2.31 3.53
N LEU A 73 11.29 1.19 3.11
CA LEU A 73 11.64 0.56 1.83
C LEU A 73 11.33 1.49 0.67
N TYR A 74 10.14 2.09 0.66
CA TYR A 74 9.76 3.07 -0.36
C TYR A 74 10.75 4.23 -0.49
N GLN A 75 11.13 4.85 0.64
CA GLN A 75 12.12 5.93 0.66
C GLN A 75 13.48 5.47 0.10
N THR A 76 13.94 4.29 0.53
CA THR A 76 15.21 3.70 0.04
C THR A 76 15.18 3.51 -1.49
N LEU A 77 14.06 3.03 -2.05
CA LEU A 77 13.93 2.82 -3.48
C LEU A 77 13.96 4.14 -4.26
N LEU A 78 13.33 5.20 -3.74
CA LEU A 78 13.40 6.54 -4.34
C LEU A 78 14.85 7.06 -4.38
N ASP A 79 15.60 6.89 -3.29
CA ASP A 79 17.00 7.32 -3.20
C ASP A 79 17.89 6.58 -4.21
N LEU A 80 17.57 5.32 -4.50
CA LEU A 80 18.26 4.51 -5.51
C LEU A 80 17.84 4.87 -6.96
N GLY A 81 16.77 5.64 -7.14
CA GLY A 81 16.22 5.99 -8.45
C GLY A 81 15.23 4.96 -9.01
N ILE A 82 14.79 4.00 -8.19
CA ILE A 82 13.79 2.98 -8.55
C ILE A 82 12.40 3.57 -8.38
N LYS A 83 11.53 3.45 -9.40
CA LYS A 83 10.21 4.06 -9.37
C LYS A 83 9.15 3.10 -8.81
N PRO A 84 8.37 3.52 -7.80
CA PRO A 84 7.30 2.71 -7.24
C PRO A 84 6.11 2.57 -8.19
N ILE A 85 5.51 1.39 -8.23
CA ILE A 85 4.17 1.14 -8.78
C ILE A 85 3.32 0.60 -7.64
N PHE A 86 2.12 1.12 -7.48
CA PHE A 86 1.14 0.59 -6.54
C PHE A 86 0.06 -0.19 -7.28
N ILE A 87 -0.23 -1.41 -6.82
CA ILE A 87 -1.33 -2.24 -7.32
C ILE A 87 -2.28 -2.61 -6.18
N THR A 88 -3.58 -2.67 -6.46
CA THR A 88 -4.61 -3.02 -5.49
C THR A 88 -5.80 -3.68 -6.17
N ASP A 89 -6.44 -4.60 -5.47
CA ASP A 89 -7.74 -5.17 -5.88
C ASP A 89 -8.91 -4.24 -5.49
N THR A 90 -8.62 -3.07 -4.94
CA THR A 90 -9.62 -2.03 -4.70
C THR A 90 -10.16 -1.53 -6.04
N LYS A 91 -11.49 -1.48 -6.18
CA LYS A 91 -12.19 -0.91 -7.35
C LYS A 91 -11.71 0.51 -7.67
N GLU A 92 -11.67 0.82 -8.96
CA GLU A 92 -11.28 2.15 -9.49
C GLU A 92 -11.99 3.34 -8.82
N GLU A 93 -13.26 3.19 -8.43
CA GLU A 93 -14.06 4.24 -7.76
C GLU A 93 -13.46 4.72 -6.42
N PHE A 94 -12.67 3.87 -5.74
CA PHE A 94 -12.02 4.23 -4.47
C PHE A 94 -10.57 4.70 -4.64
N ARG A 95 -10.07 4.81 -5.88
CA ARG A 95 -8.68 5.20 -6.18
C ARG A 95 -8.22 6.41 -5.38
N GLN A 96 -9.04 7.48 -5.40
CA GLN A 96 -8.66 8.75 -4.76
C GLN A 96 -8.53 8.62 -3.25
N VAL A 97 -9.41 7.84 -2.61
CA VAL A 97 -9.39 7.63 -1.17
C VAL A 97 -8.14 6.83 -0.77
N ARG A 98 -7.77 5.81 -1.55
CA ARG A 98 -6.52 5.06 -1.34
C ARG A 98 -5.28 5.92 -1.55
N MET A 99 -5.23 6.69 -2.63
CA MET A 99 -4.12 7.63 -2.88
C MET A 99 -4.01 8.67 -1.77
N ALA A 100 -5.12 9.15 -1.21
CA ALA A 100 -5.11 10.09 -0.09
C ALA A 100 -4.51 9.46 1.18
N ASN A 101 -4.86 8.21 1.50
CA ASN A 101 -4.23 7.47 2.60
C ASN A 101 -2.72 7.28 2.37
N GLN A 102 -2.29 6.92 1.15
CA GLN A 102 -0.87 6.81 0.81
C GLN A 102 -0.14 8.14 1.02
N LYS A 103 -0.70 9.25 0.52
CA LYS A 103 -0.11 10.59 0.74
C LYS A 103 0.00 10.94 2.21
N LYS A 104 -1.05 10.68 2.99
CA LYS A 104 -1.06 10.89 4.44
C LYS A 104 -0.02 10.02 5.16
N ALA A 105 0.24 8.82 4.64
CA ALA A 105 1.26 7.90 5.13
C ALA A 105 2.69 8.30 4.72
N GLY A 106 2.88 9.31 3.87
CA GLY A 106 4.20 9.80 3.44
C GLY A 106 4.64 9.32 2.05
N TYR A 107 3.80 8.59 1.33
CA TYR A 107 4.08 8.22 -0.07
C TYR A 107 3.71 9.40 -0.99
N HIS A 108 4.68 9.98 -1.69
CA HIS A 108 4.51 11.25 -2.41
C HIS A 108 4.77 11.16 -3.93
N SER A 109 5.26 10.03 -4.42
CA SER A 109 5.61 9.79 -5.83
C SER A 109 5.45 8.31 -6.20
N TRP A 110 4.95 8.06 -7.40
CA TRP A 110 4.85 6.73 -8.03
C TRP A 110 4.77 6.88 -9.54
N PHE A 111 5.24 5.86 -10.26
CA PHE A 111 5.10 5.77 -11.71
C PHE A 111 3.65 5.49 -12.12
N LYS A 112 2.99 4.55 -11.43
CA LYS A 112 1.60 4.21 -11.68
C LYS A 112 0.90 3.73 -10.41
N PHE A 113 -0.39 4.01 -10.31
CA PHE A 113 -1.31 3.41 -9.34
C PHE A 113 -2.34 2.62 -10.14
N ILE A 114 -2.54 1.35 -9.85
CA ILE A 114 -3.41 0.45 -10.63
C ILE A 114 -4.43 -0.16 -9.67
N CYS A 115 -5.71 0.01 -10.00
CA CYS A 115 -6.84 -0.60 -9.33
C CYS A 115 -7.37 -1.78 -10.17
N GLN A 116 -8.28 -2.55 -9.58
CA GLN A 116 -9.10 -3.53 -10.29
C GLN A 116 -10.06 -2.85 -11.27
#